data_AF-A0AAW0VWI5-F1
#
_entry.id   AF-A0AAW0VWI5-F1
#
_cell.length_a   1.000
_cell.length_b   1.000
_cell.length_c   1.000
_cell.angle_alpha   90.00
_cell.angle_beta   90.00
_cell.angle_gamma   90.00
#
_symmetry.space_group_name_H-M   'P 1'
#
loop_
_entity.id
_entity.type
_entity.pdbx_description
1 polymer ?
#
loop_
_entity_poly.entity_id
_entity_poly.type
_entity_poly.pdbx_seq_one_letter_code
_entity_poly.pdbx_strand_id
1 'polypeptide(L)'
;EKVSRFIEGEDVLSHGKDGLFYLGIIVVVDYENERCLIQFEDSTAHWSLYKDITKLKLPESDDLCVICKSSKSWDTNEIVLCYICEQGYHQDCLQPRIGKEYCEPDSQWECPRCAGHSAMEKEERKKSRESSPRKQRTRPQHQHQSEENNKLVLPYDINCLTWDQGHKSNREQTYCYCG
;
A
#
# COMPACT_ATOMS: atom_id res chain seq x y z
N GLU A 1 24.30 5.37 25.78
CA GLU A 1 22.99 5.81 26.29
C GLU A 1 22.00 4.65 26.23
N LYS A 2 21.20 4.44 27.28
CA LYS A 2 20.27 3.30 27.37
C LYS A 2 18.94 3.77 26.75
N VAL A 3 18.69 3.43 25.49
CA VAL A 3 17.43 3.79 24.82
C VAL A 3 16.27 3.12 25.57
N SER A 4 15.37 3.92 26.14
CA SER A 4 14.18 3.43 26.82
C SER A 4 13.33 2.61 25.85
N ARG A 5 12.95 1.40 26.26
CA ARG A 5 12.23 0.46 25.38
C ARG A 5 10.88 1.01 24.95
N PHE A 6 10.21 1.84 25.73
CA PHE A 6 8.90 2.44 25.43
C PHE A 6 8.88 3.88 25.94
N ILE A 7 8.13 4.76 25.28
CA ILE A 7 7.94 6.16 25.70
C ILE A 7 6.45 6.52 25.79
N GLU A 8 6.12 7.49 26.64
CA GLU A 8 4.77 8.03 26.74
C GLU A 8 4.41 8.79 25.45
N GLY A 9 3.17 8.65 24.99
CA GLY A 9 2.67 9.18 23.73
C GLY A 9 2.93 8.28 22.51
N GLU A 10 3.58 7.13 22.67
CA GLU A 10 3.88 6.21 21.55
C GLU A 10 2.68 5.28 21.25
N ASP A 11 2.34 5.18 19.96
CA ASP A 11 1.35 4.22 19.45
C ASP A 11 1.90 2.80 19.49
N VAL A 12 1.13 1.88 20.07
CA VAL A 12 1.52 0.49 20.26
C VAL A 12 0.34 -0.46 20.06
N LEU A 13 0.66 -1.72 19.77
CA LEU A 13 -0.29 -2.83 19.82
C LEU A 13 -0.12 -3.58 21.13
N SER A 14 -1.19 -3.67 21.92
CA SER A 14 -1.27 -4.51 23.10
C SER A 14 -1.91 -5.85 22.78
N HIS A 15 -1.29 -6.95 23.18
CA HIS A 15 -1.81 -8.30 23.04
C HIS A 15 -2.75 -8.64 24.20
N GLY A 16 -4.03 -8.83 23.90
CA GLY A 16 -5.07 -9.20 24.84
C GLY A 16 -5.02 -10.67 25.26
N LYS A 17 -5.70 -10.99 26.37
CA LYS A 17 -5.81 -12.37 26.89
C LYS A 17 -6.64 -13.29 25.99
N ASP A 18 -7.42 -12.70 25.10
CA ASP A 18 -8.23 -13.34 24.07
C ASP A 18 -7.44 -13.68 22.80
N GLY A 19 -6.15 -13.32 22.74
CA GLY A 19 -5.29 -13.55 21.58
C GLY A 19 -5.40 -12.50 20.48
N LEU A 20 -6.11 -11.39 20.74
CA LEU A 20 -6.25 -10.28 19.80
C LEU A 20 -5.24 -9.17 20.10
N PHE A 21 -4.99 -8.32 19.10
CA PHE A 21 -4.15 -7.13 19.26
C PHE A 21 -5.02 -5.88 19.23
N TYR A 22 -4.79 -5.01 20.21
CA TYR A 22 -5.52 -3.78 20.42
C TYR A 22 -4.58 -2.59 20.24
N LEU A 23 -4.98 -1.67 19.35
CA LEU A 23 -4.26 -0.42 19.13
C LEU A 23 -4.52 0.56 20.27
N GLY A 24 -3.46 1.13 20.83
CA GLY A 24 -3.58 2.20 21.81
C GLY A 24 -2.29 3.00 21.97
N ILE A 25 -2.37 4.02 22.83
CA ILE A 25 -1.29 4.96 23.09
C ILE A 25 -0.76 4.71 24.51
N ILE A 26 0.56 4.69 24.67
CA ILE A 26 1.18 4.61 25.99
C ILE A 26 0.94 5.91 26.74
N VAL A 27 0.25 5.85 27.88
CA VAL A 27 0.02 7.01 28.75
C VAL A 27 1.02 7.05 29.91
N VAL A 28 1.42 5.88 30.42
CA VAL A 28 2.36 5.78 31.56
C VAL A 28 3.30 4.60 31.35
N VAL A 29 4.59 4.78 31.66
CA VAL A 29 5.60 3.72 31.64
C VAL A 29 6.08 3.40 33.06
N ASP A 30 5.92 2.14 33.49
CA ASP A 30 6.40 1.62 34.78
C ASP A 30 7.62 0.72 34.53
N TYR A 31 8.81 1.31 34.72
CA TYR A 31 10.09 0.64 34.51
C TYR A 31 10.41 -0.42 35.57
N GLU A 32 9.84 -0.31 36.77
CA GLU A 32 10.09 -1.25 37.87
C GLU A 32 9.35 -2.57 37.65
N ASN A 33 8.13 -2.49 37.12
CA ASN A 33 7.27 -3.65 36.88
C ASN A 33 7.19 -4.06 35.40
N GLU A 34 8.02 -3.46 34.54
CA GLU A 34 8.11 -3.73 33.10
C GLU A 34 6.73 -3.73 32.39
N ARG A 35 5.94 -2.69 32.66
CA ARG A 35 4.58 -2.53 32.11
C ARG A 35 4.29 -1.10 31.66
N CYS A 36 3.39 -0.96 30.70
CA CYS A 36 2.85 0.32 30.26
C CYS A 36 1.34 0.36 30.48
N LEU A 37 0.82 1.53 30.86
CA LEU A 37 -0.60 1.82 30.80
C LEU A 37 -0.93 2.29 29.39
N ILE A 38 -1.77 1.53 28.70
CA ILE A 38 -2.16 1.82 27.32
C ILE A 38 -3.61 2.27 27.32
N GLN A 39 -3.88 3.43 26.73
CA GLN A 39 -5.21 3.95 26.49
C GLN A 39 -5.67 3.57 25.07
N PHE A 40 -6.85 2.98 24.97
CA PHE A 40 -7.46 2.55 23.73
C PHE A 40 -8.47 3.59 23.20
N GLU A 41 -8.93 3.39 21.97
CA GLU A 41 -9.87 4.30 21.28
C GLU A 41 -11.20 4.46 22.03
N ASP A 42 -11.66 3.42 22.71
CA ASP A 42 -12.88 3.44 23.53
C ASP A 42 -12.70 4.17 24.88
N SER A 43 -11.58 4.89 25.06
CA SER A 43 -11.18 5.57 26.29
C SER A 43 -10.91 4.65 27.48
N THR A 44 -10.93 3.34 27.30
CA THR A 44 -10.47 2.41 28.35
C THR A 44 -8.96 2.41 28.42
N ALA A 45 -8.41 2.08 29.58
CA ALA A 45 -6.97 1.97 29.78
C ALA A 45 -6.62 0.67 30.49
N HIS A 46 -5.58 -0.01 30.04
CA HIS A 46 -5.15 -1.29 30.61
C HIS A 46 -3.63 -1.38 30.76
N TRP A 47 -3.19 -1.95 31.87
CA TRP A 47 -1.79 -2.26 32.12
C TRP A 47 -1.36 -3.48 31.30
N SER A 48 -0.36 -3.30 30.44
CA SER A 48 0.16 -4.35 29.58
C SER A 48 1.66 -4.53 29.85
N LEU A 49 2.14 -5.76 29.90
CA LEU A 49 3.56 -6.06 30.14
C LEU A 49 4.36 -5.78 28.87
N TYR A 50 5.64 -5.41 29.00
CA TYR A 50 6.52 -5.13 27.86
C TYR A 50 6.59 -6.24 26.81
N LYS A 51 6.40 -7.50 27.20
CA LYS A 51 6.36 -8.67 26.31
C LYS A 51 5.09 -8.76 25.46
N ASP A 52 4.00 -8.18 25.97
CA ASP A 52 2.67 -8.19 25.34
C ASP A 52 2.44 -6.88 24.55
N ILE A 53 3.42 -5.98 24.55
CA ILE A 53 3.38 -4.71 23.83
C ILE A 53 4.30 -4.79 22.62
N THR A 54 3.74 -4.57 21.45
CA THR A 54 4.47 -4.45 20.19
C THR A 54 4.46 -3.00 19.76
N LYS A 55 5.65 -2.44 19.54
CA LYS A 55 5.75 -1.11 18.93
C LYS A 55 5.16 -1.15 17.54
N LEU A 56 4.26 -0.22 17.26
CA LEU A 56 4.03 0.18 15.90
C LEU A 56 5.29 0.94 15.50
N LYS A 57 6.25 0.23 14.92
CA LYS A 57 7.15 0.91 14.00
C LYS A 57 6.25 1.43 12.89
N LEU A 58 5.75 2.65 13.03
CA LEU A 58 5.74 3.55 11.91
C LEU A 58 7.22 3.72 11.64
N PRO A 59 7.77 3.11 10.58
CA PRO A 59 9.04 3.59 10.13
C PRO A 59 8.79 5.08 9.88
N GLU A 60 9.52 5.96 10.54
CA GLU A 60 9.90 7.21 9.88
C GLU A 60 10.62 6.76 8.60
N SER A 61 9.85 6.46 7.55
CA SER A 61 10.34 5.99 6.25
C SER A 61 11.57 5.07 6.35
N ASP A 62 11.41 3.83 6.86
CA ASP A 62 12.29 2.75 6.40
C ASP A 62 11.88 2.61 4.94
N ASP A 63 12.48 3.42 4.09
CA ASP A 63 12.31 3.40 2.65
C ASP A 63 12.78 2.02 2.22
N LEU A 64 11.89 1.04 2.26
CA LEU A 64 12.20 -0.31 1.85
C LEU A 64 12.02 -0.34 0.35
N CYS A 65 13.07 -0.79 -0.34
CA CYS A 65 12.92 -1.02 -1.75
C CYS A 65 11.86 -2.11 -1.99
N VAL A 66 10.82 -1.81 -2.75
CA VAL A 66 9.72 -2.74 -3.06
C VAL A 66 10.21 -4.02 -3.75
N ILE A 67 11.36 -3.95 -4.43
CA ILE A 67 11.91 -5.05 -5.23
C ILE A 67 12.73 -6.00 -4.36
N CYS A 68 13.71 -5.49 -3.62
CA CYS A 68 14.61 -6.34 -2.81
C CYS A 68 14.21 -6.44 -1.33
N LYS A 69 13.18 -5.70 -0.91
CA LYS A 69 12.67 -5.64 0.48
C LYS A 69 13.76 -5.29 1.51
N SER A 70 14.72 -4.46 1.10
CA SER A 70 15.87 -4.07 1.91
C SER A 70 15.94 -2.54 2.04
N SER A 71 16.35 -2.08 3.23
CA SER A 71 16.67 -0.69 3.56
C SER A 71 18.17 -0.37 3.43
N LYS A 72 18.98 -1.30 2.87
CA LYS A 72 20.42 -1.11 2.73
C LYS A 72 20.74 -0.21 1.53
N SER A 73 20.82 1.10 1.76
CA SER A 73 21.32 2.07 0.79
C SER A 73 22.86 2.14 0.79
N TRP A 74 23.45 2.44 -0.37
CA TRP A 74 24.89 2.71 -0.57
C TRP A 74 25.02 4.03 -1.36
N ASP A 75 26.17 4.70 -1.34
CA ASP A 75 26.40 5.99 -2.05
C ASP A 75 26.13 5.96 -3.58
N THR A 76 26.01 4.76 -4.15
CA THR A 76 25.67 4.53 -5.56
C THR A 76 24.31 3.87 -5.76
N ASN A 77 23.54 3.58 -4.71
CA ASN A 77 22.24 2.95 -4.80
C ASN A 77 21.39 3.34 -3.60
N GLU A 78 21.00 4.60 -3.63
CA GLU A 78 20.04 5.17 -2.69
C GLU A 78 18.63 4.72 -3.05
N ILE A 79 17.73 4.83 -2.08
CA ILE A 79 16.32 4.49 -2.25
C ILE A 79 15.59 5.76 -2.62
N VAL A 80 15.01 5.78 -3.81
CA VAL A 80 14.26 6.90 -4.36
C VAL A 80 12.77 6.62 -4.17
N LEU A 81 12.06 7.59 -3.60
CA LEU A 81 10.62 7.51 -3.38
C LEU A 81 9.85 7.97 -4.63
N CYS A 82 8.80 7.23 -4.98
CA CYS A 82 7.90 7.68 -6.02
C CYS A 82 7.03 8.84 -5.53
N TYR A 83 6.96 9.93 -6.30
CA TYR A 83 6.13 11.09 -5.99
C TYR A 83 4.62 10.81 -5.92
N ILE A 84 4.15 9.72 -6.56
CA ILE A 84 2.72 9.39 -6.66
C ILE A 84 2.28 8.36 -5.61
N CYS A 85 3.05 7.29 -5.43
CA CYS A 85 2.68 6.19 -4.53
C CYS A 85 3.55 6.09 -3.27
N GLU A 86 4.53 6.98 -3.11
CA GLU A 86 5.44 7.06 -1.96
C GLU A 86 6.21 5.76 -1.69
N GLN A 87 6.27 4.86 -2.67
CA GLN A 87 7.02 3.61 -2.58
C GLN A 87 8.51 3.84 -2.88
N GLY A 88 9.38 3.23 -2.08
CA GLY A 88 10.82 3.28 -2.24
C GLY A 88 11.36 2.27 -3.26
N TYR A 89 12.32 2.71 -4.08
CA TYR A 89 13.04 1.88 -5.05
C TYR A 89 14.54 2.20 -5.03
N HIS A 90 15.36 1.18 -4.90
CA HIS A 90 16.79 1.31 -5.17
C HIS A 90 17.02 1.69 -6.64
N GLN A 91 17.96 2.61 -6.88
CA GLN A 91 18.41 3.01 -8.22
C GLN A 91 18.70 1.80 -9.13
N ASP A 92 19.42 0.81 -8.62
CA ASP A 92 19.87 -0.39 -9.34
C ASP A 92 18.84 -1.53 -9.36
N CYS A 93 17.78 -1.45 -8.53
CA CYS A 93 16.72 -2.46 -8.58
C CYS A 93 15.76 -2.22 -9.75
N LEU A 94 15.77 -1.04 -10.36
CA LEU A 94 14.98 -0.73 -11.55
C LEU A 94 15.85 -0.73 -12.80
N GLN A 95 15.22 -1.10 -13.92
CA GLN A 95 15.84 -1.04 -15.24
C GLN A 95 14.91 -0.28 -16.21
N PRO A 96 15.34 0.86 -16.78
CA PRO A 96 16.65 1.51 -16.62
C PRO A 96 16.90 2.03 -15.19
N ARG A 97 18.19 2.08 -14.80
CA ARG A 97 18.65 2.56 -13.49
C ARG A 97 18.13 3.98 -13.24
N ILE A 98 17.66 4.26 -12.02
CA ILE A 98 17.22 5.61 -11.64
C ILE A 98 18.44 6.54 -11.66
N GLY A 99 18.33 7.69 -12.32
CA GLY A 99 19.36 8.71 -12.36
C GLY A 99 19.56 9.40 -10.99
N LYS A 100 20.78 9.88 -10.71
CA LYS A 100 21.10 10.56 -9.45
C LYS A 100 20.37 11.89 -9.27
N GLU A 101 19.91 12.50 -10.36
CA GLU A 101 19.07 13.69 -10.37
C GLU A 101 17.71 13.47 -9.66
N TYR A 102 17.33 12.21 -9.45
CA TYR A 102 16.10 11.82 -8.76
C TYR A 102 16.29 11.53 -7.27
N CYS A 103 17.52 11.55 -6.76
CA CYS A 103 17.80 11.41 -5.33
C CYS A 103 17.59 12.71 -4.54
N GLU A 104 17.51 13.86 -5.23
CA GLU A 104 17.27 15.15 -4.58
C GLU A 104 15.82 15.23 -4.03
N PRO A 105 15.60 15.84 -2.86
CA PRO A 105 14.29 15.87 -2.20
C PRO A 105 13.21 16.64 -2.99
N ASP A 106 13.60 17.53 -3.91
CA ASP A 106 12.68 18.26 -4.79
C ASP A 106 12.37 17.51 -6.10
N SER A 107 12.89 16.29 -6.27
CA SER A 107 12.76 15.55 -7.52
C SER A 107 11.45 14.78 -7.62
N GLN A 108 10.73 14.98 -8.73
CA GLN A 108 9.41 14.38 -8.97
C GLN A 108 9.51 13.08 -9.76
N TRP A 109 10.20 12.08 -9.19
CA TRP A 109 10.36 10.80 -9.86
C TRP A 109 9.08 9.94 -9.78
N GLU A 110 8.67 9.40 -10.92
CA GLU A 110 7.52 8.50 -11.03
C GLU A 110 7.99 7.07 -11.28
N CYS A 111 7.50 6.11 -10.50
CA CYS A 111 7.83 4.71 -10.72
C CYS A 111 7.14 4.17 -11.99
N PRO A 112 7.65 3.08 -12.59
CA PRO A 112 7.08 2.51 -13.81
C PRO A 112 5.58 2.16 -13.70
N ARG A 113 5.11 1.80 -12.50
CA ARG A 113 3.71 1.51 -12.24
C ARG A 113 2.84 2.77 -12.38
N CYS A 114 3.28 3.89 -11.80
CA CYS A 114 2.56 5.16 -11.87
C CYS A 114 2.65 5.78 -13.27
N ALA A 115 3.81 5.71 -13.93
CA ALA A 115 4.00 6.19 -15.29
C ALA A 115 3.07 5.49 -16.30
N GLY A 116 2.81 4.18 -16.13
CA GLY A 116 1.88 3.41 -16.96
C GLY A 116 0.42 3.87 -16.84
N HIS A 117 -0.05 4.17 -15.63
CA HIS A 117 -1.40 4.68 -15.41
C HIS A 117 -1.63 6.07 -16.04
N SER A 118 -0.66 6.97 -15.92
CA SER A 118 -0.70 8.32 -16.51
C SER A 118 -0.74 8.31 -18.05
N ALA A 119 -0.20 7.28 -18.70
CA ALA A 119 -0.21 7.12 -20.15
C ALA A 119 -1.57 6.63 -20.68
N MET A 120 -2.25 5.75 -19.93
CA MET A 120 -3.56 5.21 -20.30
C MET A 120 -4.64 6.30 -20.35
N GLU A 121 -4.69 7.20 -19.36
CA GLU A 121 -5.62 8.35 -19.37
C GLU A 121 -5.40 9.29 -20.56
N LYS A 122 -4.17 9.41 -21.06
CA LYS A 122 -3.82 10.28 -22.20
C LYS A 122 -4.21 9.66 -23.55
N GLU A 123 -4.21 8.34 -23.69
CA GLU A 123 -4.67 7.69 -24.93
C GLU A 123 -6.20 7.70 -25.09
N GLU A 124 -6.96 7.53 -24.01
CA GLU A 124 -8.43 7.56 -24.06
C GLU A 124 -8.96 8.95 -24.47
N ARG A 125 -8.25 10.02 -24.10
CA ARG A 125 -8.55 11.39 -24.56
C ARG A 125 -8.19 11.65 -26.04
N LYS A 126 -7.34 10.83 -26.66
CA LYS A 126 -6.99 10.95 -28.09
C LYS A 126 -7.93 10.13 -28.98
N LYS A 127 -8.32 8.91 -28.57
CA LYS A 127 -9.30 8.09 -29.32
C LYS A 127 -10.71 8.71 -29.38
N SER A 128 -11.08 9.52 -28.39
CA SER A 128 -12.34 10.28 -28.37
C SER A 128 -12.36 11.52 -29.27
N ARG A 129 -11.23 11.92 -29.89
CA ARG A 129 -11.15 13.09 -30.78
C ARG A 129 -11.15 12.75 -32.28
N GLU A 130 -11.01 11.47 -32.66
CA GLU A 130 -10.82 11.08 -34.07
C GLU A 130 -11.98 10.28 -34.70
N SER A 131 -13.13 10.17 -34.03
CA SER A 131 -14.34 9.58 -34.62
C SER A 131 -15.54 10.53 -34.53
N SER A 132 -15.65 11.42 -35.53
CA SER A 132 -16.87 12.15 -35.81
C SER A 132 -17.18 12.12 -37.31
N PRO A 133 -18.16 11.32 -37.74
CA PRO A 133 -19.06 11.67 -38.80
C PRO A 133 -20.39 12.14 -38.17
N ARG A 134 -20.58 13.45 -38.28
CA ARG A 134 -21.82 14.20 -38.12
C ARG A 134 -23.01 13.47 -38.78
N LYS A 135 -24.06 13.12 -38.04
CA LYS A 135 -25.44 13.67 -38.19
C LYS A 135 -26.53 12.87 -37.44
N GLN A 136 -27.39 13.68 -36.80
CA GLN A 136 -28.85 13.56 -36.64
C GLN A 136 -29.46 12.61 -35.60
N ARG A 137 -29.73 13.23 -34.43
CA ARG A 137 -31.03 13.31 -33.71
C ARG A 137 -32.09 12.25 -34.01
N THR A 138 -32.47 11.51 -32.96
CA THR A 138 -33.85 11.42 -32.41
C THR A 138 -33.80 11.10 -30.91
N ARG A 139 -34.57 11.84 -30.11
CA ARG A 139 -35.00 11.60 -28.71
C ARG A 139 -36.53 11.38 -28.78
N PRO A 140 -37.29 10.95 -27.75
CA PRO A 140 -36.95 10.34 -26.44
C PRO A 140 -37.88 9.14 -26.04
N GLN A 141 -37.50 8.29 -25.08
CA GLN A 141 -38.41 7.87 -23.99
C GLN A 141 -37.67 7.13 -22.85
N HIS A 142 -37.79 7.70 -21.64
CA HIS A 142 -37.93 7.06 -20.34
C HIS A 142 -37.16 5.75 -20.04
N GLN A 143 -36.21 5.80 -19.10
CA GLN A 143 -36.42 5.34 -17.72
C GLN A 143 -35.15 5.53 -16.88
N HIS A 144 -35.36 5.85 -15.60
CA HIS A 144 -34.35 5.81 -14.54
C HIS A 144 -33.69 4.42 -14.50
N GLN A 145 -32.36 4.37 -14.32
CA GLN A 145 -31.73 3.57 -13.26
C GLN A 145 -30.19 3.63 -13.32
N SER A 146 -29.63 3.98 -12.15
CA SER A 146 -28.40 3.46 -11.54
C SER A 146 -27.06 3.56 -12.29
N GLU A 147 -26.22 4.41 -11.72
CA GLU A 147 -24.80 4.14 -11.42
C GLU A 147 -24.57 2.66 -11.03
N GLU A 148 -23.37 2.14 -11.32
CA GLU A 148 -22.94 0.72 -11.25
C GLU A 148 -22.94 0.03 -12.62
N ASN A 149 -21.75 -0.09 -13.22
CA ASN A 149 -21.24 -1.29 -13.92
C ASN A 149 -20.13 -0.93 -14.94
N ASN A 150 -19.02 -0.34 -14.48
CA ASN A 150 -17.76 -0.34 -15.24
C ASN A 150 -16.89 -1.53 -14.80
N LYS A 151 -17.46 -2.72 -15.07
CA LYS A 151 -16.82 -3.97 -15.48
C LYS A 151 -15.46 -4.32 -14.88
N LEU A 152 -15.57 -5.10 -13.81
CA LEU A 152 -14.62 -6.09 -13.28
C LEU A 152 -14.19 -7.12 -14.36
N VAL A 153 -13.37 -6.71 -15.33
CA VAL A 153 -12.81 -7.65 -16.30
C VAL A 153 -11.50 -8.20 -15.75
N LEU A 154 -11.47 -9.51 -15.49
CA LEU A 154 -10.25 -10.19 -15.10
C LEU A 154 -9.23 -10.16 -16.26
N PRO A 155 -7.92 -9.95 -15.99
CA PRO A 155 -6.89 -9.96 -17.02
C PRO A 155 -6.59 -11.37 -17.57
N TYR A 156 -7.31 -12.39 -17.09
CA TYR A 156 -7.23 -13.78 -17.51
C TYR A 156 -8.64 -14.36 -17.67
N ASP A 157 -8.76 -15.40 -18.50
CA ASP A 157 -10.01 -16.14 -18.63
C ASP A 157 -10.14 -17.13 -17.48
N ILE A 158 -11.16 -16.93 -16.64
CA ILE A 158 -11.46 -17.81 -15.50
C ILE A 158 -11.73 -19.25 -15.93
N ASN A 159 -12.25 -19.46 -17.15
CA ASN A 159 -12.56 -20.80 -17.68
C ASN A 159 -11.31 -21.57 -18.10
N CYS A 160 -10.17 -20.89 -18.24
CA CYS A 160 -8.89 -21.50 -18.60
C CYS A 160 -8.09 -21.99 -17.37
N LEU A 161 -8.59 -21.78 -16.15
CA LEU A 161 -7.93 -22.22 -14.92
C LEU A 161 -8.21 -23.69 -14.61
N THR A 162 -7.15 -24.47 -14.44
CA THR A 162 -7.24 -25.89 -14.07
C THR A 162 -7.17 -26.02 -12.56
N TRP A 163 -8.34 -26.17 -11.93
CA TRP A 163 -8.45 -26.27 -10.47
C TRP A 163 -8.26 -27.70 -9.94
N ASP A 164 -7.75 -27.80 -8.72
CA ASP A 164 -7.80 -29.04 -7.95
C ASP A 164 -9.24 -29.42 -7.58
N GLN A 165 -9.44 -30.66 -7.12
CA GLN A 165 -10.78 -31.17 -6.77
C GLN A 165 -11.45 -30.38 -5.62
N GLY A 166 -10.68 -29.59 -4.86
CA GLY A 166 -11.16 -28.77 -3.77
C GLY A 166 -11.41 -27.31 -4.12
N HIS A 167 -11.18 -26.89 -5.38
CA HIS A 167 -11.21 -25.49 -5.82
C HIS A 167 -10.34 -24.57 -4.95
N LYS A 168 -9.22 -25.08 -4.42
CA LYS A 168 -8.30 -24.35 -3.51
C LYS A 168 -7.11 -23.78 -4.25
N SER A 169 -6.59 -24.51 -5.23
CA SER A 169 -5.45 -24.11 -6.03
C SER A 169 -5.69 -24.40 -7.51
N ASN A 170 -5.14 -23.57 -8.38
CA ASN A 170 -5.08 -23.85 -9.82
C ASN A 170 -3.63 -24.01 -10.29
N ARG A 171 -3.45 -24.79 -11.36
CA ARG A 171 -2.13 -25.12 -11.92
C ARG A 171 -1.42 -23.89 -12.48
N GLU A 172 -2.18 -22.93 -12.98
CA GLU A 172 -1.69 -21.69 -13.60
C GLU A 172 -1.24 -20.63 -12.57
N GLN A 173 -1.50 -20.88 -11.27
CA GLN A 173 -1.22 -20.00 -10.13
C GLN A 173 -1.76 -18.57 -10.28
N THR A 174 -2.88 -18.43 -11.00
CA THR A 174 -3.51 -17.14 -11.32
C THR A 174 -4.70 -16.90 -10.39
N TYR A 175 -4.70 -15.78 -9.66
CA TYR A 175 -5.70 -15.51 -8.64
C TYR A 175 -6.07 -14.02 -8.60
N CYS A 176 -7.24 -13.71 -8.00
CA CYS A 176 -7.70 -12.35 -7.76
C CYS A 176 -7.83 -11.50 -9.05
N TYR A 177 -8.14 -10.22 -8.92
CA TYR A 177 -8.25 -9.31 -10.08
C TYR A 177 -6.89 -8.95 -10.71
N CYS A 178 -5.77 -9.33 -10.08
CA CYS A 178 -4.43 -9.06 -10.57
C CYS A 178 -3.88 -10.12 -11.52
N GLY A 179 -4.46 -11.34 -11.53
CA GLY A 179 -3.86 -12.50 -12.18
C GLY A 179 -2.70 -13.09 -11.40
#